data_AF-H2CLH9-F1
#
_entry.id   AF-H2CLH9-F1
#
_cell.length_a   1.000
_cell.length_b   1.000
_cell.length_c   1.000
_cell.angle_alpha   90.00
_cell.angle_beta   90.00
_cell.angle_gamma   90.00
#
_symmetry.space_group_name_H-M   'P 1'
#
loop_
_entity.id
_entity.type
_entity.pdbx_description
1 polymer ?
#
loop_
_entity_poly.entity_id
_entity_poly.type
_entity_poly.pdbx_seq_one_letter_code
_entity_poly.pdbx_strand_id
1 'polypeptide(L)' 'MLWLRLGDGELINLAHARSIKKGPNSTIEIYMDPVSGRRVLPFAGDEQRNEIFQKLVGNLIKMRVALE' A
#
# COMPACT_ATOMS: atom_id res chain seq x y z
N MET A 1 -7.58 11.18 5.82
CA MET A 1 -7.47 9.73 6.13
C MET A 1 -7.29 8.98 4.82
N LEU A 2 -6.19 8.23 4.66
CA LEU A 2 -5.87 7.55 3.39
C LEU A 2 -6.53 6.18 3.38
N TRP A 3 -7.51 5.99 2.51
CA TRP A 3 -8.15 4.69 2.30
C TRP A 3 -7.73 4.15 0.93
N LEU A 4 -7.05 3.01 0.93
CA LEU A 4 -6.72 2.28 -0.29
C LEU A 4 -7.88 1.36 -0.63
N ARG A 5 -8.55 1.63 -1.76
CA ARG A 5 -9.57 0.72 -2.30
C ARG A 5 -8.91 -0.37 -3.11
N LEU A 6 -9.14 -1.62 -2.72
CA LEU A 6 -8.74 -2.81 -3.46
C LEU A 6 -9.88 -3.29 -4.38
N GLY A 7 -9.53 -4.17 -5.32
CA GLY A 7 -10.39 -4.63 -6.41
C GLY A 7 -11.74 -5.23 -6.00
N ASP A 8 -11.86 -5.71 -4.76
CA ASP A 8 -13.06 -6.41 -4.27
C ASP A 8 -13.89 -5.59 -3.26
N GLY A 9 -13.74 -4.26 -3.28
CA GLY A 9 -14.48 -3.37 -2.36
C GLY A 9 -13.86 -3.26 -0.97
N GLU A 10 -12.70 -3.87 -0.74
CA GLU A 10 -11.94 -3.71 0.51
C GLU A 10 -11.28 -2.31 0.56
N LEU A 11 -11.40 -1.66 1.71
CA LEU A 11 -10.77 -0.37 1.99
C LEU A 11 -9.74 -0.54 3.12
N ILE A 12 -8.48 -0.22 2.84
CA ILE A 12 -7.41 -0.26 3.85
C ILE A 12 -7.08 1.16 4.28
N ASN A 13 -7.22 1.45 5.57
CA ASN A 13 -6.73 2.70 6.14
C ASN A 13 -5.20 2.64 6.28
N LEU A 14 -4.50 3.46 5.50
CA LEU A 14 -3.04 3.57 5.49
C LEU A 14 -2.50 4.63 6.46
N ALA A 15 -3.35 5.27 7.27
CA ALA A 15 -2.89 6.25 8.27
C ALA A 15 -1.87 5.66 9.27
N HIS A 16 -1.89 4.34 9.47
CA HIS A 16 -0.97 3.62 10.36
C HIS A 16 0.07 2.76 9.60
N ALA A 17 0.17 2.92 8.28
CA ALA A 17 1.18 2.22 7.49
C ALA A 17 2.58 2.72 7.87
N ARG A 18 3.42 1.83 8.39
CA ARG A 18 4.81 2.13 8.75
C ARG A 18 5.77 1.93 7.58
N SER A 19 5.52 0.90 6.78
CA SER A 19 6.37 0.55 5.64
C SER A 19 5.55 -0.13 4.57
N ILE A 20 5.89 0.16 3.31
CA ILE A 20 5.32 -0.51 2.14
C ILE A 20 6.48 -0.97 1.27
N LYS A 21 6.50 -2.25 0.91
CA LYS A 21 7.55 -2.83 0.08
C LYS A 21 6.98 -3.77 -0.96
N LYS A 22 7.79 -4.01 -2.00
CA LYS A 22 7.58 -5.05 -2.99
C LYS A 22 7.90 -6.41 -2.36
N GLY A 23 6.93 -7.33 -2.35
CA GLY A 23 7.10 -8.69 -1.85
C GLY A 23 7.36 -9.70 -2.98
N PRO A 24 7.62 -10.98 -2.62
CA PRO A 24 7.77 -12.07 -3.58
C PRO A 24 6.45 -12.38 -4.28
N ASN A 25 6.49 -13.14 -5.38
CA ASN A 25 5.31 -13.60 -6.14
C ASN A 25 4.37 -12.45 -6.56
N SER A 26 4.95 -11.36 -7.08
CA SER A 26 4.18 -10.19 -7.53
C SER A 26 3.25 -9.61 -6.45
N THR A 27 3.75 -9.50 -5.21
CA THR A 27 2.98 -8.90 -4.11
C THR A 27 3.46 -7.51 -3.72
N ILE A 28 2.58 -6.76 -3.04
CA ILE A 28 2.94 -5.60 -2.21
C ILE A 28 2.66 -5.97 -0.75
N GLU A 29 3.66 -5.79 0.11
CA GLU A 29 3.53 -5.99 1.56
C GLU A 29 3.43 -4.63 2.26
N ILE A 30 2.35 -4.46 3.02
CA ILE A 30 2.09 -3.26 3.82
C ILE A 30 2.21 -3.66 5.29
N TYR A 31 3.19 -3.06 5.96
CA TYR A 31 3.41 -3.23 7.40
C TYR A 31 2.73 -2.09 8.13
N MET A 32 1.69 -2.43 8.88
CA MET A 32 0.98 -1.50 9.74
C MET A 32 1.66 -1.46 11.11
N ASP A 33 1.09 -0.72 12.06
CA ASP A 33 1.50 -0.78 13.46
C ASP A 33 1.40 -2.23 14.03
N PRO A 34 2.05 -2.54 15.16
CA PRO A 34 2.13 -3.89 15.72
C PRO A 34 0.78 -4.56 15.99
N VAL A 35 -0.29 -3.77 16.16
CA VAL A 35 -1.65 -4.27 16.41
C VAL A 35 -2.34 -4.66 15.10
N SER A 36 -2.09 -3.89 14.05
CA SER A 36 -2.73 -4.04 12.74
C SER A 36 -2.05 -5.05 11.80
N GLY A 37 -0.80 -5.43 12.09
CA GLY A 37 -0.11 -6.54 11.42
C GLY A 37 0.38 -6.28 9.99
N ARG A 38 0.54 -7.36 9.21
CA ARG A 38 1.01 -7.34 7.81
C ARG A 38 -0.15 -7.61 6.85
N ARG A 39 -0.34 -6.74 5.85
CA ARG A 39 -1.23 -6.97 4.71
C ARG A 39 -0.41 -7.32 3.47
N VAL A 40 -0.92 -8.28 2.69
CA VAL A 40 -0.27 -8.75 1.46
C VAL A 40 -1.28 -8.58 0.33
N LEU A 41 -0.91 -7.81 -0.68
CA LEU A 41 -1.71 -7.55 -1.87
C LEU A 41 -1.11 -8.33 -3.03
N PRO A 42 -1.78 -9.38 -3.54
CA PRO A 42 -1.32 -10.09 -4.72
C PRO A 42 -1.66 -9.30 -5.99
N PHE A 43 -0.81 -9.45 -7.02
CA PHE A 43 -1.03 -8.91 -8.36
C PHE A 43 -0.79 -10.00 -9.39
N ALA A 44 -1.39 -9.85 -10.58
CA ALA A 44 -1.28 -10.84 -11.64
C ALA A 44 0.14 -10.95 -12.21
N GLY A 45 0.96 -9.92 -12.03
CA GLY A 45 2.36 -9.92 -12.46
C GLY A 45 3.14 -8.73 -11.94
N ASP A 46 4.46 -8.79 -12.11
CA ASP A 46 5.40 -7.80 -11.59
C ASP A 46 5.23 -6.42 -12.20
N GLU A 47 4.82 -6.34 -13.47
CA GLU A 47 4.56 -5.07 -14.17
C GLU A 47 3.39 -4.32 -13.52
N GLN A 48 2.24 -4.99 -13.39
CA GLN A 48 1.06 -4.45 -12.71
C GLN A 48 1.38 -4.08 -11.26
N ARG A 49 2.11 -4.95 -10.54
CA ARG A 49 2.57 -4.68 -9.18
C ARG A 49 3.42 -3.40 -9.12
N ASN A 50 4.37 -3.24 -10.04
CA ASN A 50 5.29 -2.10 -10.07
C ASN A 50 4.55 -0.80 -10.37
N GLU A 51 3.63 -0.79 -11.33
CA GLU A 51 2.84 0.39 -11.67
C GLU A 51 2.00 0.85 -10.46
N ILE A 52 1.30 -0.07 -9.82
CA ILE A 52 0.48 0.22 -8.64
C ILE A 52 1.35 0.66 -7.45
N PHE A 53 2.51 0.02 -7.25
CA PHE A 53 3.44 0.41 -6.20
C PHE A 53 3.92 1.85 -6.35
N GLN A 54 4.28 2.29 -7.57
CA GLN A 54 4.72 3.67 -7.82
C GLN A 54 3.59 4.68 -7.53
N LYS A 55 2.37 4.38 -7.98
CA LYS A 55 1.20 5.23 -7.70
C LYS A 55 0.93 5.33 -6.19
N LEU A 56 1.02 4.20 -5.47
CA LEU A 56 0.82 4.13 -4.03
C LEU A 56 1.83 5.01 -3.27
N VAL A 57 3.13 4.85 -3.59
CA VAL A 57 4.20 5.63 -2.97
C VAL A 57 4.05 7.12 -3.29
N GLY A 58 3.75 7.47 -4.54
CA GLY A 58 3.52 8.86 -4.94
C GLY A 58 2.40 9.53 -4.15
N ASN A 59 1.29 8.82 -3.94
CA ASN A 59 0.16 9.35 -3.15
C ASN A 59 0.51 9.51 -1.66
N LEU A 60 1.28 8.60 -1.09
CA LEU A 60 1.75 8.69 0.30
C LEU A 60 2.69 9.88 0.53
N ILE A 61 3.62 10.12 -0.40
CA ILE A 61 4.56 11.25 -0.32
C ILE A 61 3.79 12.57 -0.38
N LYS A 62 2.90 12.74 -1.37
CA LYS A 62 2.07 13.94 -1.52
C LYS A 62 1.28 14.25 -0.26
N MET A 63 0.75 13.22 0.40
CA MET A 63 0.02 13.39 1.65
C MET A 63 0.91 13.80 2.82
N ARG A 64 2.11 13.24 2.94
CA ARG A 64 3.03 13.63 4.02
C ARG A 64 3.40 15.10 3.91
N VAL A 65 3.65 15.56 2.68
CA VAL A 65 3.90 16.98 2.39
C VAL A 65 2.67 17.85 2.66
N ALA A 66 1.45 17.37 2.41
CA ALA A 66 0.22 18.13 2.66
C ALA A 66 -0.19 18.20 4.15
N LEU A 67 0.46 17.42 5.02
CA LEU A 67 0.25 17.43 6.48
C LEU A 67 1.32 18.26 7.21
N GLU A 68 2.36 18.71 6.50
CA GLU A 68 3.37 19.67 6.94
C GLU A 68 2.94 21.11 6.58
#